data_AF-A0A2N1H9F4-F1
#
_entry.id   AF-A0A2N1H9F4-F1
#
_cell.length_a   1.000
_cell.length_b   1.000
_cell.length_c   1.000
_cell.angle_alpha   90.00
_cell.angle_beta   90.00
_cell.angle_gamma   90.00
#
_symmetry.space_group_name_H-M   'P 1'
#
loop_
_entity.id
_entity.type
_entity.pdbx_description
1 polymer ?
#
loop_
_entity_poly.entity_id
_entity_poly.type
_entity_poly.pdbx_seq_one_letter_code
_entity_poly.pdbx_strand_id
1 'polypeptide(L)'
;MRNISQGVEGLPLILRLSLVDAMTSEPVIGALVRIQQRVDGDTRLGGSQSTDSHGIVRFTSVYPDRSAPGTSCLTLNVFIPGDEAGAQSHHEAWAGTLHLPGRCSCGGIADDAAQLILLPIAGENLEDGAFACQTLGIDTFAVSSQLGLEGYAKSAGVAL
;
A
#
# COMPACT_ATOMS: atom_id res chain seq x y z
N MET A 1 10.70 -0.62 -11.77
CA MET A 1 9.22 -0.68 -11.90
C MET A 1 8.83 -2.14 -12.03
N ARG A 2 7.87 -2.62 -11.23
CA ARG A 2 7.48 -4.03 -11.16
C ARG A 2 6.05 -4.22 -11.70
N ASN A 3 5.91 -5.02 -12.76
CA ASN A 3 4.59 -5.45 -13.22
C ASN A 3 4.11 -6.63 -12.37
N ILE A 4 2.89 -6.52 -11.81
CA ILE A 4 2.23 -7.56 -11.02
C ILE A 4 0.97 -8.11 -11.69
N SER A 5 0.62 -7.67 -12.91
CA SER A 5 -0.59 -8.13 -13.63
C SER A 5 -0.58 -9.62 -13.97
N GLN A 6 0.60 -10.25 -14.02
CA GLN A 6 0.76 -11.67 -14.37
C GLN A 6 0.07 -12.06 -15.69
N GLY A 7 -0.06 -11.11 -16.63
CA GLY A 7 -0.72 -11.34 -17.91
C GLY A 7 -2.25 -11.17 -17.90
N VAL A 8 -2.85 -10.82 -16.77
CA VAL A 8 -4.26 -10.42 -16.70
C VAL A 8 -4.48 -9.17 -17.55
N GLU A 9 -5.50 -9.21 -18.38
CA GLU A 9 -5.95 -8.09 -19.21
C GLU A 9 -6.90 -7.17 -18.43
N GLY A 10 -6.89 -5.88 -18.78
CA GLY A 10 -7.79 -4.87 -18.25
C GLY A 10 -7.15 -3.48 -18.25
N LEU A 11 -7.87 -2.49 -17.72
CA LEU A 11 -7.38 -1.12 -17.68
C LEU A 11 -6.08 -1.00 -16.88
N PRO A 12 -5.08 -0.21 -17.28
CA PRO A 12 -3.83 -0.13 -16.55
C PRO A 12 -4.01 0.60 -15.21
N LEU A 13 -3.39 0.06 -14.15
CA LEU A 13 -3.21 0.72 -12.87
C LEU A 13 -1.71 0.93 -12.62
N ILE A 14 -1.30 2.18 -12.49
CA ILE A 14 0.09 2.56 -12.18
C ILE A 14 0.12 3.12 -10.76
N LEU A 15 0.95 2.53 -9.90
CA LEU A 15 1.14 2.97 -8.52
C LEU A 15 2.56 3.49 -8.34
N ARG A 16 2.71 4.70 -7.83
CA ARG A 16 3.98 5.28 -7.36
C ARG A 16 3.86 5.57 -5.86
N LEU A 17 4.57 4.81 -5.04
CA LEU A 17 4.55 4.96 -3.59
C LEU A 17 5.90 5.52 -3.14
N SER A 18 5.87 6.59 -2.35
CA SER A 18 7.06 7.18 -1.71
C SER A 18 7.02 6.85 -0.22
N LEU A 19 8.06 6.22 0.30
CA LEU A 19 8.19 5.89 1.71
C LEU A 19 9.16 6.89 2.34
N VAL A 20 8.69 7.58 3.37
CA VAL A 20 9.51 8.48 4.20
C VAL A 20 9.49 7.98 5.63
N ASP A 21 10.61 8.11 6.33
CA ASP A 21 10.66 7.86 7.76
C ASP A 21 9.75 8.88 8.46
N ALA A 22 8.86 8.38 9.32
CA ALA A 22 7.85 9.21 9.96
C ALA A 22 8.44 10.26 10.91
N MET A 23 9.64 10.01 11.46
CA MET A 23 10.31 10.87 12.43
C MET A 23 11.23 11.88 11.76
N THR A 24 11.94 11.48 10.70
CA THR A 24 12.95 12.33 10.04
C THR A 24 12.47 12.96 8.74
N SER A 25 11.37 12.47 8.15
CA SER A 25 10.92 12.81 6.80
C SER A 25 11.95 12.47 5.69
N GLU A 26 12.99 11.71 6.01
CA GLU A 26 13.96 11.24 5.02
C GLU A 26 13.44 10.02 4.24
N PRO A 27 13.88 9.80 2.99
CA PRO A 27 13.47 8.63 2.24
C PRO A 27 13.88 7.31 2.89
N VAL A 28 12.97 6.35 2.96
CA VAL A 28 13.30 4.99 3.44
C VAL A 28 13.90 4.18 2.29
N ILE A 29 15.22 4.07 2.24
CA ILE A 29 15.96 3.42 1.16
C ILE A 29 16.13 1.93 1.43
N GLY A 30 15.98 1.10 0.39
CA GLY A 30 16.20 -0.36 0.45
C GLY A 30 15.08 -1.17 1.12
N ALA A 31 14.04 -0.52 1.65
CA ALA A 31 12.87 -1.20 2.23
C ALA A 31 12.19 -2.10 1.19
N LEU A 32 11.94 -3.35 1.56
CA LEU A 32 11.20 -4.29 0.73
C LEU A 32 9.71 -4.01 0.85
N VAL A 33 9.07 -3.61 -0.24
CA VAL A 33 7.63 -3.39 -0.31
C VAL A 33 6.98 -4.57 -1.02
N ARG A 34 6.03 -5.24 -0.35
CA ARG A 34 5.21 -6.31 -0.92
C ARG A 34 3.79 -5.79 -1.11
N ILE A 35 3.24 -6.03 -2.29
CA ILE A 35 1.86 -5.68 -2.63
C ILE A 35 1.10 -6.94 -3.03
N GLN A 36 -0.16 -7.04 -2.60
CA GLN A 36 -1.12 -7.99 -3.13
C GLN A 36 -2.36 -7.25 -3.58
N GLN A 37 -2.86 -7.60 -4.76
CA GLN A 37 -4.09 -7.05 -5.30
C GLN A 37 -5.09 -8.16 -5.52
N ARG A 38 -6.35 -7.88 -5.23
CA ARG A 38 -7.47 -8.69 -5.69
C ARG A 38 -8.23 -7.93 -6.78
N VAL A 39 -8.34 -8.52 -7.97
CA VAL A 39 -8.99 -7.88 -9.13
C VAL A 39 -10.45 -8.33 -9.27
N ASP A 40 -10.74 -9.56 -8.86
CA ASP A 40 -12.08 -10.16 -8.80
C ASP A 40 -12.15 -11.20 -7.65
N GLY A 41 -13.15 -12.09 -7.62
CA GLY A 41 -13.28 -13.10 -6.56
C GLY A 41 -12.11 -14.11 -6.48
N ASP A 42 -11.50 -14.44 -7.62
CA ASP A 42 -10.60 -15.58 -7.80
C ASP A 42 -9.16 -15.15 -8.12
N THR A 43 -8.99 -13.97 -8.73
CA THR A 43 -7.72 -13.47 -9.24
C THR A 43 -6.99 -12.65 -8.18
N ARG A 44 -5.90 -13.22 -7.66
CA ARG A 44 -4.94 -12.55 -6.77
C ARG A 44 -3.63 -12.29 -7.48
N LEU A 45 -3.28 -11.02 -7.58
CA LEU A 45 -2.02 -10.54 -8.13
C LEU A 45 -1.08 -10.14 -7.00
N GLY A 46 0.22 -10.18 -7.25
CA GLY A 46 1.17 -9.74 -6.24
C GLY A 46 2.61 -9.71 -6.71
N GLY A 47 3.41 -8.98 -5.96
CA GLY A 47 4.83 -8.86 -6.19
C GLY A 47 5.50 -8.05 -5.11
N SER A 48 6.82 -7.94 -5.22
CA SER A 48 7.61 -7.11 -4.33
C SER A 48 8.64 -6.31 -5.10
N GLN A 49 9.03 -5.19 -4.51
CA GLN A 49 10.08 -4.32 -4.99
C GLN A 49 10.74 -3.62 -3.79
N SER A 50 12.07 -3.49 -3.80
CA SER A 50 12.75 -2.61 -2.84
C SER A 50 12.65 -1.15 -3.28
N THR A 51 12.56 -0.22 -2.33
CA THR A 51 12.60 1.21 -2.59
C THR A 51 13.93 1.62 -3.25
N ASP A 52 13.85 2.60 -4.16
CA ASP A 52 15.03 3.21 -4.77
C ASP A 52 15.74 4.20 -3.83
N SER A 53 16.79 4.88 -4.30
CA SER A 53 17.56 5.87 -3.53
C SER A 53 16.75 7.11 -3.11
N HIS A 54 15.51 7.25 -3.59
CA HIS A 54 14.58 8.30 -3.21
C HIS A 54 13.40 7.75 -2.39
N GLY A 55 13.49 6.51 -1.90
CA GLY A 55 12.43 5.88 -1.12
C GLY A 55 11.22 5.46 -1.94
N ILE A 56 11.33 5.34 -3.28
CA ILE A 56 10.18 5.13 -4.16
C ILE A 56 10.11 3.69 -4.65
N VAL A 57 8.91 3.12 -4.66
CA VAL A 57 8.55 1.91 -5.42
C VAL A 57 7.48 2.23 -6.47
N ARG A 58 7.49 1.47 -7.56
CA ARG A 58 6.57 1.65 -8.69
C ARG A 58 6.03 0.30 -9.15
N PHE A 59 4.72 0.12 -9.06
CA PHE A 59 4.03 -1.08 -9.52
C PHE A 59 3.14 -0.76 -10.73
N THR A 60 3.06 -1.69 -11.68
CA THR A 60 1.97 -1.74 -12.66
C THR A 60 1.09 -2.94 -12.40
N SER A 61 -0.20 -2.74 -12.53
CA SER A 61 -1.22 -3.78 -12.41
C SER A 61 -2.42 -3.45 -13.29
N VAL A 62 -3.53 -4.12 -13.05
CA VAL A 62 -4.82 -3.90 -13.70
C VAL A 62 -5.76 -3.16 -12.74
N TYR A 63 -6.47 -2.15 -13.23
CA TYR A 63 -7.54 -1.46 -12.52
C TYR A 63 -8.79 -2.33 -12.55
N PRO A 64 -9.40 -2.68 -11.40
CA PRO A 64 -10.54 -3.60 -11.39
C PRO A 64 -11.74 -3.07 -12.19
N ASP A 65 -12.35 -3.91 -13.02
CA ASP A 65 -13.53 -3.54 -13.83
C ASP A 65 -14.81 -3.45 -13.00
N ARG A 66 -14.92 -4.28 -11.95
CA ARG A 66 -16.08 -4.35 -11.06
C ARG A 66 -15.63 -4.36 -9.60
N SER A 67 -16.52 -3.89 -8.72
CA SER A 67 -16.32 -4.08 -7.29
C SER A 67 -16.63 -5.52 -6.92
N ALA A 68 -15.64 -6.25 -6.40
CA ALA A 68 -15.86 -7.58 -5.84
C ALA A 68 -16.32 -7.44 -4.37
N PRO A 69 -17.48 -7.98 -3.96
CA PRO A 69 -17.99 -7.85 -2.59
C PRO A 69 -17.02 -8.39 -1.52
N GLY A 70 -16.83 -7.65 -0.42
CA GLY A 70 -16.01 -8.06 0.73
C GLY A 70 -14.50 -8.03 0.51
N THR A 71 -13.98 -7.28 -0.46
CA THR A 71 -12.55 -7.34 -0.82
C THR A 71 -11.80 -6.02 -0.61
N SER A 72 -10.68 -6.09 0.13
CA SER A 72 -9.62 -5.08 0.07
C SER A 72 -8.93 -5.20 -1.29
N CYS A 73 -8.97 -4.14 -2.10
CA CYS A 73 -8.41 -4.23 -3.45
C CYS A 73 -6.89 -4.36 -3.41
N LEU A 74 -6.21 -3.68 -2.47
CA LEU A 74 -4.76 -3.67 -2.38
C LEU A 74 -4.33 -3.78 -0.91
N THR A 75 -3.52 -4.78 -0.59
CA THR A 75 -2.79 -4.85 0.68
C THR A 75 -1.31 -4.59 0.42
N LEU A 76 -0.67 -3.91 1.36
CA LEU A 76 0.71 -3.49 1.27
C LEU A 76 1.42 -3.80 2.60
N ASN A 77 2.62 -4.38 2.50
CA ASN A 77 3.50 -4.64 3.62
C ASN A 77 4.86 -4.02 3.32
N VAL A 78 5.45 -3.36 4.31
CA VAL A 78 6.76 -2.73 4.23
C VAL A 78 7.68 -3.41 5.22
N PHE A 79 8.80 -3.92 4.71
CA PHE A 79 9.81 -4.56 5.53
C PHE A 79 11.12 -3.77 5.47
N ILE A 80 11.69 -3.47 6.63
CA ILE A 80 12.96 -2.76 6.76
C ILE A 80 14.08 -3.80 6.89
N PRO A 81 15.18 -3.68 6.12
CA PRO A 81 16.31 -4.58 6.27
C PRO A 81 16.96 -4.40 7.64
N GLY A 82 17.22 -5.49 8.35
CA GLY A 82 17.97 -5.48 9.60
C GLY A 82 19.48 -5.35 9.40
N ASP A 83 20.17 -4.93 10.45
CA ASP A 83 21.61 -4.63 10.44
C ASP A 83 22.52 -5.87 10.59
N GLU A 84 21.95 -7.07 10.81
CA GLU A 84 22.78 -8.26 11.06
C GLU A 84 23.38 -8.84 9.77
N ALA A 85 24.71 -8.73 9.67
CA ALA A 85 25.53 -9.28 8.61
C ALA A 85 25.55 -10.83 8.64
N GLY A 86 24.47 -11.48 8.19
CA GLY A 86 24.45 -12.94 8.09
C GLY A 86 23.10 -13.55 7.70
N ALA A 87 22.00 -12.86 7.95
CA ALA A 87 20.68 -13.26 7.48
C ALA A 87 19.93 -12.02 7.02
N GLN A 88 19.22 -12.10 5.89
CA GLN A 88 18.29 -11.05 5.43
C GLN A 88 17.07 -10.98 6.37
N SER A 89 17.28 -10.69 7.65
CA SER A 89 16.22 -10.45 8.62
C SER A 89 15.61 -9.10 8.29
N HIS A 90 14.56 -9.11 7.48
CA HIS A 90 13.70 -7.94 7.39
C HIS A 90 12.66 -8.02 8.49
N HIS A 91 12.41 -6.92 9.22
CA HIS A 91 11.25 -6.81 10.10
C HIS A 91 10.13 -6.07 9.38
N GLU A 92 8.88 -6.46 9.65
CA GLU A 92 7.71 -5.75 9.12
C GLU A 92 7.49 -4.48 9.93
N ALA A 93 7.73 -3.33 9.31
CA ALA A 93 7.56 -2.02 9.93
C ALA A 93 6.16 -1.45 9.73
N TRP A 94 5.47 -1.87 8.67
CA TRP A 94 4.12 -1.40 8.39
C TRP A 94 3.34 -2.42 7.56
N ALA A 95 2.06 -2.60 7.90
CA ALA A 95 1.10 -3.38 7.13
C ALA A 95 -0.22 -2.62 7.06
N GLY A 96 -0.82 -2.57 5.88
CA GLY A 96 -2.08 -1.85 5.71
C GLY A 96 -2.76 -2.09 4.38
N THR A 97 -3.91 -1.45 4.20
CA THR A 97 -4.73 -1.53 2.98
C THR A 97 -4.69 -0.20 2.25
N LEU A 98 -4.49 -0.25 0.93
CA LEU A 98 -4.66 0.90 0.05
C LEU A 98 -6.04 0.82 -0.61
N HIS A 99 -6.91 1.77 -0.29
CA HIS A 99 -8.27 1.79 -0.80
C HIS A 99 -8.30 2.38 -2.22
N LEU A 100 -8.83 1.62 -3.19
CA LEU A 100 -9.14 2.07 -4.55
C LEU A 100 -10.57 2.65 -4.59
N PRO A 101 -10.73 3.98 -4.76
CA PRO A 101 -12.05 4.62 -4.80
C PRO A 101 -12.97 3.99 -5.84
N GLY A 102 -14.22 3.73 -5.45
CA GLY A 102 -15.26 3.19 -6.35
C GLY A 102 -15.04 1.76 -6.82
N ARG A 103 -14.03 1.04 -6.30
CA ARG A 103 -13.74 -0.36 -6.64
C ARG A 103 -13.67 -1.28 -5.43
N CYS A 104 -13.17 -0.82 -4.30
CA CYS A 104 -13.23 -1.62 -3.09
C CYS A 104 -14.63 -1.60 -2.50
N SER A 105 -15.06 -2.75 -1.98
CA SER A 105 -16.34 -2.93 -1.29
C SER A 105 -16.14 -3.13 0.21
N CYS A 106 -14.96 -2.78 0.75
CA CYS A 106 -14.75 -2.77 2.19
C CYS A 106 -15.76 -1.79 2.80
N GLY A 107 -16.67 -2.31 3.64
CA GLY A 107 -17.86 -1.62 4.17
C GLY A 107 -17.58 -0.48 5.15
N GLY A 108 -16.37 0.05 5.11
CA GLY A 108 -15.81 1.13 5.90
C GLY A 108 -14.33 1.16 5.54
N ILE A 109 -13.77 2.36 5.37
CA ILE A 109 -12.32 2.51 5.51
C ILE A 109 -12.06 2.00 6.93
N ALA A 110 -11.47 0.81 7.09
CA ALA A 110 -10.91 0.46 8.41
C ALA A 110 -10.05 1.66 8.83
N ASP A 111 -10.10 2.12 10.08
CA ASP A 111 -9.48 3.40 10.49
C ASP A 111 -8.02 3.58 10.01
N ASP A 112 -7.34 2.47 9.70
CA ASP A 112 -5.94 2.40 9.25
C ASP A 112 -5.73 2.27 7.71
N ALA A 113 -6.79 2.33 6.89
CA ALA A 113 -6.67 2.20 5.44
C ALA A 113 -6.42 3.55 4.74
N ALA A 114 -5.33 3.63 3.96
CA ALA A 114 -5.00 4.82 3.20
C ALA A 114 -5.80 4.87 1.89
N GLN A 115 -6.58 5.94 1.68
CA GLN A 115 -7.33 6.13 0.44
C GLN A 115 -6.43 6.67 -0.68
N LEU A 116 -6.35 5.92 -1.78
CA LEU A 116 -5.62 6.38 -2.97
C LEU A 116 -6.38 7.50 -3.67
N ILE A 117 -5.64 8.53 -4.06
CA ILE A 117 -6.11 9.53 -5.02
C ILE A 117 -5.74 9.03 -6.41
N LEU A 118 -6.74 8.90 -7.28
CA LEU A 118 -6.58 8.42 -8.65
C LEU A 118 -6.59 9.59 -9.63
N LEU A 119 -5.63 9.59 -10.53
CA LEU A 119 -5.56 10.47 -11.68
C LEU A 119 -5.73 9.65 -12.96
N PRO A 120 -6.42 10.19 -13.98
CA PRO A 120 -6.48 9.54 -15.29
C PRO A 120 -5.09 9.45 -15.92
N ILE A 121 -4.78 8.32 -16.56
CA ILE A 121 -3.50 8.18 -17.30
C ILE A 121 -3.53 9.04 -18.57
N ALA A 122 -4.69 9.11 -19.22
CA ALA A 122 -4.96 9.96 -20.37
C ALA A 122 -6.41 10.44 -20.33
N GLY A 123 -6.70 11.54 -21.02
CA GLY A 123 -8.05 12.12 -21.04
C GLY A 123 -8.48 12.74 -19.71
N GLU A 124 -9.79 12.83 -19.51
CA GLU A 124 -10.40 13.48 -18.34
C GLU A 124 -10.94 12.46 -17.30
N ASN A 125 -10.99 11.17 -17.66
CA ASN A 125 -11.62 10.11 -16.87
C ASN A 125 -10.70 8.87 -16.77
N LEU A 126 -11.11 7.87 -15.98
CA LEU A 126 -10.29 6.66 -15.75
C LEU A 126 -10.45 5.61 -16.87
N GLU A 127 -11.01 5.95 -18.03
CA GLU A 127 -11.29 4.98 -19.12
C GLU A 127 -10.00 4.42 -19.75
N ASP A 128 -8.92 5.20 -19.76
CA ASP A 128 -7.61 4.76 -20.24
C ASP A 128 -6.73 4.17 -19.11
N GLY A 129 -7.30 4.05 -17.90
CA GLY A 129 -6.65 3.57 -16.70
C GLY A 129 -6.31 4.66 -15.69
N ALA A 130 -5.69 4.24 -14.59
CA ALA A 130 -5.50 5.06 -13.40
C ALA A 130 -4.03 5.12 -12.96
N PHE A 131 -3.60 6.32 -12.59
CA PHE A 131 -2.33 6.58 -11.92
C PHE A 131 -2.60 7.01 -10.48
N ALA A 132 -1.91 6.41 -9.51
CA ALA A 132 -1.94 6.84 -8.12
C ALA A 132 -0.54 7.16 -7.62
N CYS A 133 -0.41 8.28 -6.92
CA CYS A 133 0.81 8.68 -6.24
C CYS A 133 0.50 8.93 -4.76
N GLN A 134 1.17 8.19 -3.88
CA GLN A 134 0.96 8.27 -2.43
C GLN A 134 2.29 8.35 -1.69
N THR A 135 2.34 9.17 -0.64
CA THR A 135 3.43 9.17 0.33
C THR A 135 2.96 8.46 1.60
N LEU A 136 3.81 7.59 2.15
CA LEU A 136 3.56 6.85 3.38
C LEU A 136 4.65 7.20 4.40
N GLY A 137 4.24 7.64 5.58
CA GLY A 137 5.13 7.77 6.74
C GLY A 137 5.30 6.39 7.39
N ILE A 138 6.54 5.91 7.46
CA ILE A 138 6.88 4.61 8.02
C ILE A 138 7.67 4.84 9.31
N ASP A 139 7.19 4.29 10.42
CA ASP A 139 8.03 4.14 11.60
C ASP A 139 9.00 2.98 11.34
N THR A 140 10.26 3.31 11.07
CA THR A 140 11.28 2.31 10.68
C THR A 140 11.74 1.44 11.85
N PHE A 141 11.45 1.85 13.09
CA PHE A 141 11.79 1.13 14.32
C PHE A 141 10.65 0.24 14.82
N ALA A 142 9.42 0.47 14.37
CA ALA A 142 8.28 -0.36 14.74
C ALA A 142 8.42 -1.79 14.23
N VAL A 143 8.02 -2.76 15.04
CA VAL A 143 7.69 -4.12 14.59
C VAL A 143 6.17 -4.21 14.61
N SER A 144 5.54 -4.49 13.48
CA SER A 144 4.07 -4.51 13.28
C SER A 144 3.29 -5.24 14.39
N SER A 145 3.89 -6.27 15.01
CA SER A 145 3.32 -7.02 16.15
C SER A 145 3.33 -6.30 17.51
N GLN A 146 3.98 -5.13 17.63
CA GLN A 146 4.13 -4.36 18.88
C GLN A 146 3.14 -3.20 18.99
N LEU A 147 2.44 -2.84 17.90
CA LEU A 147 1.37 -1.84 17.91
C LEU A 147 0.04 -2.47 18.33
N GLY A 148 -0.03 -2.95 19.57
CA GLY A 148 -1.31 -3.19 20.22
C GLY A 148 -2.01 -1.87 20.47
N LEU A 149 -3.32 -1.80 20.20
CA LEU A 149 -4.20 -0.65 20.47
C LEU A 149 -4.19 -0.15 21.94
N GLU A 150 -3.49 -0.83 22.84
CA GLU A 150 -3.41 -0.50 24.27
C GLU A 150 -2.73 0.85 24.56
N GLY A 151 -2.00 1.44 23.60
CA GLY A 151 -1.35 2.74 23.77
C GLY A 151 -2.11 3.97 23.23
N TYR A 152 -3.14 3.78 22.40
CA TYR A 152 -3.81 4.85 21.65
C TYR A 152 -5.32 4.94 21.88
N ALA A 153 -5.81 4.51 23.05
CA ALA A 153 -7.15 4.89 23.48
C ALA A 153 -7.18 6.42 23.73
N LYS A 154 -7.62 7.19 22.74
CA LYS A 154 -8.03 8.58 22.92
C LYS A 154 -9.10 8.57 24.01
N SER A 155 -8.78 9.10 25.18
CA SER A 155 -9.77 9.30 26.24
C SER A 155 -10.87 10.18 25.67
N ALA A 156 -11.97 9.54 25.26
CA ALA A 156 -13.19 10.24 24.93
C ALA A 156 -13.55 11.03 26.18
N GLY A 157 -13.56 12.37 26.04
CA GLY A 157 -13.84 13.29 27.12
C GLY A 157 -15.12 12.87 27.83
N VAL A 158 -15.06 12.83 29.15
CA VAL A 158 -16.25 12.83 29.99
C VAL A 158 -16.98 14.14 29.71
N ALA A 159 -18.06 14.06 28.96
CA ALA A 159 -19.06 15.10 28.84
C ALA A 159 -20.24 14.72 29.74
N LEU A 160 -20.35 15.50 30.83
CA LEU A 160 -21.42 15.64 31.83
C LEU A 160 -21.60 14.51 32.85
#